data_AF-A0A2N0WRL3-F1
#
_entry.id   AF-A0A2N0WRL3-F1
#
_cell.length_a   1.000
_cell.length_b   1.000
_cell.length_c   1.000
_cell.angle_alpha   90.00
_cell.angle_beta   90.00
_cell.angle_gamma   90.00
#
_symmetry.space_group_name_H-M   'P 1'
#
loop_
_entity.id
_entity.type
_entity.pdbx_description
1 polymer ?
#
loop_
_entity_poly.entity_id
_entity_poly.type
_entity_poly.pdbx_seq_one_letter_code
_entity_poly.pdbx_strand_id
1 'polypeptide(L)'
;MNSYKYFLIYDRNKHIIYGECINWRCGEFDSNKSRDVTISLNKKYKARFIVSDKRIDLTNPEQRKVLICKDISLHYADEYNDFITRRSDEVMFSPLIDRCSKLKMFVGHEMASNTYQCWVDEHKKLLEEIKIKFGLDLLSRPELINTYTYYEPTRIVVNCRFIDRPAPDEKRLPTKLKVKFYDEFYAHTKASYILFGYFEDREPQVKEGKISEGEVIVNFDESPDEVEVKVIDQGETIYNSRHGFLRSIKVQGKVIGDTVTLENGSKVAKYSELNVNVGE
;
A
#
# COMPACT_ATOMS: atom_id res chain seq x y z
N MET A 1 -1.59 13.45 16.76
CA MET A 1 -2.99 13.21 17.17
C MET A 1 -3.47 11.97 16.44
N ASN A 2 -4.04 11.00 17.16
CA ASN A 2 -4.53 9.77 16.56
C ASN A 2 -5.98 9.99 16.11
N SER A 3 -6.31 9.49 14.93
CA SER A 3 -7.67 9.50 14.41
C SER A 3 -7.98 8.16 13.78
N TYR A 4 -9.16 7.64 14.00
CA TYR A 4 -9.68 6.46 13.33
C TYR A 4 -10.54 6.93 12.17
N LYS A 5 -10.16 6.53 10.96
CA LYS A 5 -10.90 6.84 9.74
C LYS A 5 -11.60 5.58 9.28
N TYR A 6 -12.92 5.65 9.20
CA TYR A 6 -13.76 4.53 8.78
C TYR A 6 -14.35 4.83 7.42
N PHE A 7 -14.39 3.79 6.59
CA PHE A 7 -15.22 3.77 5.39
C PHE A 7 -16.12 2.54 5.46
N LEU A 8 -17.43 2.78 5.49
CA LEU A 8 -18.44 1.74 5.68
C LEU A 8 -19.46 1.79 4.55
N ILE A 9 -19.83 0.64 4.02
CA ILE A 9 -20.95 0.45 3.11
C ILE A 9 -21.90 -0.55 3.78
N TYR A 10 -23.14 -0.12 3.99
CA TYR A 10 -24.13 -0.91 4.72
C TYR A 10 -25.54 -0.77 4.14
N ASP A 11 -26.37 -1.76 4.39
CA ASP A 11 -27.76 -1.84 3.94
C ASP A 11 -28.73 -1.02 4.84
N ARG A 12 -30.02 -1.01 4.51
CA ARG A 12 -31.05 -0.35 5.34
C ARG A 12 -31.20 -0.95 6.74
N ASN A 13 -30.82 -2.22 6.92
CA ASN A 13 -30.84 -2.92 8.21
C ASN A 13 -29.57 -2.67 9.02
N LYS A 14 -28.65 -1.83 8.50
CA LYS A 14 -27.35 -1.50 9.10
C LYS A 14 -26.40 -2.70 9.15
N HIS A 15 -26.55 -3.65 8.23
CA HIS A 15 -25.57 -4.71 8.00
C HIS A 15 -24.47 -4.25 7.06
N ILE A 16 -23.22 -4.48 7.45
CA ILE A 16 -22.02 -4.14 6.68
C ILE A 16 -21.91 -5.09 5.47
N ILE A 17 -21.70 -4.51 4.29
CA ILE A 17 -21.29 -5.20 3.06
C ILE A 17 -19.80 -4.98 2.81
N TYR A 18 -19.27 -3.83 3.20
CA TYR A 18 -17.85 -3.57 3.16
C TYR A 18 -17.54 -2.57 4.26
N GLY A 19 -16.47 -2.80 5.01
CA GLY A 19 -16.05 -1.87 6.02
C GLY A 19 -14.55 -1.91 6.20
N GLU A 20 -13.97 -0.74 6.42
CA GLU A 20 -12.60 -0.64 6.83
C GLU A 20 -12.41 0.47 7.85
N CYS A 21 -11.41 0.31 8.69
CA CYS A 21 -10.94 1.31 9.63
C CYS A 21 -9.43 1.36 9.57
N ILE A 22 -8.87 2.56 9.50
CA ILE A 22 -7.44 2.79 9.68
C ILE A 22 -7.19 3.60 10.95
N ASN A 23 -6.28 3.12 11.79
CA ASN A 23 -5.70 3.92 12.87
C ASN A 23 -4.72 4.94 12.25
N TRP A 24 -5.26 6.06 11.85
CA TRP A 24 -4.53 7.15 11.23
C TRP A 24 -3.85 8.02 12.28
N ARG A 25 -2.59 7.71 12.54
CA ARG A 25 -1.70 8.54 13.34
C ARG A 25 -1.04 9.56 12.40
N CYS A 26 -1.43 10.82 12.52
CA CYS A 26 -0.89 11.89 11.67
C CYS A 26 0.57 12.18 12.03
N GLY A 27 1.46 12.05 11.06
CA GLY A 27 2.79 12.62 11.09
C GLY A 27 2.78 14.12 10.78
N GLU A 28 3.97 14.73 10.73
CA GLU A 28 4.16 16.17 10.50
C GLU A 28 3.54 16.69 9.19
N PHE A 29 3.46 15.83 8.17
CA PHE A 29 3.00 16.19 6.83
C PHE A 29 1.54 15.79 6.55
N ASP A 30 0.85 15.16 7.51
CA ASP A 30 -0.50 14.65 7.28
C ASP A 30 -1.56 15.73 7.50
N SER A 31 -2.52 15.82 6.57
CA SER A 31 -3.65 16.74 6.70
C SER A 31 -4.68 16.23 7.70
N ASN A 32 -5.08 17.10 8.64
CA ASN A 32 -6.15 16.83 9.61
C ASN A 32 -7.56 17.22 9.11
N LYS A 33 -7.75 17.49 7.82
CA LYS A 33 -9.08 17.83 7.30
C LYS A 33 -10.00 16.61 7.42
N SER A 34 -10.97 16.69 8.34
CA SER A 34 -11.96 15.66 8.61
C SER A 34 -13.36 16.19 8.36
N ARG A 35 -14.15 15.44 7.61
CA ARG A 35 -15.61 15.59 7.57
C ARG A 35 -16.24 14.20 7.58
N ASP A 36 -17.17 14.00 8.49
CA ASP A 36 -18.09 12.89 8.42
C ASP A 36 -19.03 13.12 7.24
N VAL A 37 -19.14 12.12 6.36
CA VAL A 37 -19.97 12.22 5.16
C VAL A 37 -20.75 10.93 5.02
N THR A 38 -22.06 11.05 4.79
CA THR A 38 -22.90 9.93 4.39
C THR A 38 -23.38 10.16 2.97
N ILE A 39 -23.14 9.19 2.10
CA ILE A 39 -23.51 9.21 0.69
C ILE A 39 -24.54 8.11 0.48
N SER A 40 -25.71 8.49 -0.01
CA SER A 40 -26.70 7.51 -0.47
C SER A 40 -26.19 6.84 -1.75
N LEU A 41 -26.23 5.51 -1.77
CA LEU A 41 -26.02 4.72 -2.97
C LEU A 41 -27.39 4.31 -3.51
N ASN A 42 -27.44 3.33 -4.43
CA ASN A 42 -28.67 2.65 -4.83
C ASN A 42 -29.63 2.54 -3.63
N LYS A 43 -30.92 2.85 -3.83
CA LYS A 43 -31.93 3.28 -2.81
C LYS A 43 -31.92 2.52 -1.46
N LYS A 44 -31.30 1.34 -1.37
CA LYS A 44 -31.18 0.47 -0.20
C LYS A 44 -29.83 0.57 0.57
N TYR A 45 -28.86 1.34 0.10
CA TYR A 45 -27.50 1.32 0.63
C TYR A 45 -26.95 2.71 0.95
N LYS A 46 -26.03 2.75 1.91
CA LYS A 46 -25.33 3.98 2.32
C LYS A 46 -23.84 3.70 2.42
N ALA A 47 -23.05 4.62 1.89
CA ALA A 47 -21.63 4.74 2.18
C ALA A 47 -21.43 5.81 3.26
N ARG A 48 -20.59 5.56 4.26
CA ARG A 48 -20.30 6.50 5.34
C ARG A 48 -18.80 6.58 5.59
N PHE A 49 -18.29 7.80 5.55
CA PHE A 49 -16.97 8.18 6.01
C PHE A 49 -17.11 8.76 7.41
N ILE A 50 -16.33 8.23 8.35
CA ILE A 50 -16.35 8.66 9.75
C ILE A 50 -14.92 8.95 10.18
N VAL A 51 -14.70 10.06 10.85
CA VAL A 51 -13.44 10.34 11.53
C VAL A 51 -13.72 10.48 13.01
N SER A 52 -13.03 9.68 13.83
CA SER A 52 -13.15 9.74 15.28
C SER A 52 -11.78 9.83 15.93
N ASP A 53 -11.68 10.52 17.05
CA ASP A 53 -10.50 10.53 17.92
C ASP A 53 -10.36 9.24 18.74
N LYS A 54 -11.40 8.38 18.74
CA LYS A 54 -11.45 7.13 19.50
C LYS A 54 -11.93 5.97 18.62
N ARG A 55 -11.63 4.73 19.06
CA ARG A 55 -12.25 3.56 18.44
C ARG A 55 -13.75 3.54 18.72
N ILE A 56 -14.53 3.36 17.66
CA ILE A 56 -16.00 3.28 17.71
C ILE A 56 -16.51 1.93 17.21
N ASP A 57 -15.61 1.08 16.72
CA ASP A 57 -15.81 -0.36 16.51
C ASP A 57 -15.60 -1.11 17.84
N LEU A 58 -16.52 -2.01 18.13
CA LEU A 58 -16.48 -2.92 19.27
C LEU A 58 -16.65 -4.33 18.74
N THR A 59 -15.67 -5.19 19.00
CA THR A 59 -15.75 -6.62 18.70
C THR A 59 -16.30 -7.37 19.91
N ASN A 60 -17.35 -8.17 19.70
CA ASN A 60 -17.86 -9.13 20.66
C ASN A 60 -17.56 -10.56 20.14
N PRO A 61 -16.51 -11.21 20.65
CA PRO A 61 -16.11 -12.55 20.22
C PRO A 61 -17.17 -13.63 20.49
N GLU A 62 -17.89 -13.53 21.61
CA GLU A 62 -18.92 -14.52 21.99
C GLU A 62 -20.09 -14.53 21.01
N GLN A 63 -20.47 -13.35 20.51
CA GLN A 63 -21.54 -13.19 19.53
C GLN A 63 -21.05 -13.20 18.08
N ARG A 64 -19.73 -13.37 17.88
CA ARG A 64 -19.04 -13.15 16.60
C ARG A 64 -19.57 -11.94 15.85
N LYS A 65 -19.54 -10.78 16.53
CA LYS A 65 -20.14 -9.56 16.04
C LYS A 65 -19.19 -8.38 16.16
N VAL A 66 -19.08 -7.59 15.10
CA VAL A 66 -18.51 -6.24 15.14
C VAL A 66 -19.66 -5.24 15.15
N LEU A 67 -19.61 -4.28 16.07
CA LEU A 67 -20.58 -3.19 16.20
C LEU A 67 -19.87 -1.84 16.03
N ILE A 68 -20.35 -1.02 15.09
CA ILE A 68 -19.81 0.29 14.76
C ILE A 68 -20.91 1.34 14.95
N CYS A 69 -20.58 2.49 15.55
CA CYS A 69 -21.56 3.55 15.88
C CYS A 69 -22.75 3.09 16.73
N LYS A 70 -22.62 1.98 17.47
CA LYS A 70 -23.66 1.33 18.30
C LYS A 70 -24.80 0.65 17.53
N ASP A 71 -24.86 0.74 16.21
CA ASP A 71 -26.00 0.26 15.44
C ASP A 71 -25.69 -0.35 14.07
N ILE A 72 -24.53 -0.07 13.48
CA ILE A 72 -24.04 -0.72 12.27
C ILE A 72 -23.30 -1.99 12.68
N SER A 73 -23.58 -3.12 12.06
CA SER A 73 -22.99 -4.38 12.49
C SER A 73 -22.59 -5.32 11.38
N LEU A 74 -21.59 -6.15 11.69
CA LEU A 74 -21.20 -7.32 10.93
C LEU A 74 -21.27 -8.53 11.87
N HIS A 75 -22.00 -9.56 11.48
CA HIS A 75 -21.86 -10.89 12.07
C HIS A 75 -20.82 -11.66 11.26
N TYR A 76 -19.76 -12.13 11.90
CA TYR A 76 -18.62 -12.77 11.25
C TYR A 76 -18.57 -14.26 11.55
N ALA A 77 -18.06 -15.03 10.60
CA ALA A 77 -17.77 -16.45 10.75
C ALA A 77 -16.30 -16.64 11.12
N ASP A 78 -15.41 -15.91 10.44
CA ASP A 78 -13.97 -16.07 10.53
C ASP A 78 -13.27 -14.75 10.88
N GLU A 79 -12.09 -14.90 11.51
CA GLU A 79 -11.22 -13.80 11.92
C GLU A 79 -9.79 -14.11 11.47
N TYR A 80 -9.17 -13.15 10.79
CA TYR A 80 -7.81 -13.27 10.27
C TYR A 80 -6.95 -12.13 10.80
N ASN A 81 -5.72 -12.45 11.18
CA ASN A 81 -4.67 -11.48 11.45
C ASN A 81 -3.57 -11.71 10.42
N ASP A 82 -3.10 -10.64 9.79
CA ASP A 82 -2.10 -10.70 8.75
C ASP A 82 -1.30 -9.38 8.69
N PHE A 83 -0.21 -9.35 7.93
CA PHE A 83 0.68 -8.20 7.80
C PHE A 83 0.94 -7.85 6.34
N ILE A 84 0.48 -6.68 5.92
CA ILE A 84 0.68 -6.18 4.55
C ILE A 84 2.13 -5.73 4.40
N THR A 85 2.87 -6.31 3.45
CA THR A 85 4.26 -5.94 3.13
C THR A 85 4.36 -4.98 1.92
N ARG A 86 5.58 -4.52 1.58
CA ARG A 86 5.87 -3.71 0.39
C ARG A 86 6.74 -4.45 -0.62
N ARG A 87 6.47 -5.73 -0.83
CA ARG A 87 7.19 -6.54 -1.81
C ARG A 87 6.70 -6.25 -3.23
N SER A 88 7.63 -6.12 -4.19
CA SER A 88 7.29 -5.83 -5.60
C SER A 88 6.67 -7.00 -6.35
N ASP A 89 6.87 -8.22 -5.85
CA ASP A 89 6.33 -9.47 -6.39
C ASP A 89 4.94 -9.83 -5.84
N GLU A 90 4.44 -9.11 -4.84
CA GLU A 90 3.12 -9.34 -4.27
C GLU A 90 2.03 -8.60 -5.06
N VAL A 91 1.00 -9.31 -5.53
CA VAL A 91 -0.21 -8.72 -6.13
C VAL A 91 -1.05 -8.10 -5.01
N MET A 92 -0.63 -6.93 -4.53
CA MET A 92 -1.27 -6.28 -3.39
C MET A 92 -2.56 -5.57 -3.81
N PHE A 93 -3.68 -5.99 -3.23
CA PHE A 93 -4.86 -5.12 -3.15
C PHE A 93 -4.58 -4.05 -2.09
N SER A 94 -4.34 -2.81 -2.52
CA SER A 94 -4.21 -1.70 -1.58
C SER A 94 -5.01 -0.50 -2.07
N PRO A 95 -6.31 -0.42 -1.76
CA PRO A 95 -7.11 0.70 -2.21
C PRO A 95 -6.67 2.00 -1.55
N LEU A 96 -6.01 2.00 -0.37
CA LEU A 96 -5.70 3.23 0.37
C LEU A 96 -4.44 3.19 1.27
N ILE A 97 -3.61 2.14 1.24
CA ILE A 97 -2.49 1.99 2.20
C ILE A 97 -1.19 1.54 1.51
N ASP A 98 -0.40 2.48 0.99
CA ASP A 98 0.96 2.21 0.46
C ASP A 98 2.01 1.97 1.58
N ARG A 99 1.58 1.47 2.75
CA ARG A 99 2.44 1.34 3.93
C ARG A 99 2.23 -0.01 4.60
N CYS A 100 3.33 -0.60 5.09
CA CYS A 100 3.24 -1.83 5.85
C CYS A 100 2.30 -1.66 7.04
N SER A 101 1.37 -2.59 7.21
CA SER A 101 0.28 -2.46 8.18
C SER A 101 -0.09 -3.81 8.76
N LYS A 102 -0.25 -3.87 10.09
CA LYS A 102 -0.95 -4.99 10.72
C LYS A 102 -2.43 -4.89 10.33
N LEU A 103 -3.01 -6.00 9.92
CA LEU A 103 -4.42 -6.08 9.56
C LEU A 103 -5.13 -7.08 10.46
N LYS A 104 -6.36 -6.72 10.82
CA LYS A 104 -7.30 -7.59 11.50
C LYS A 104 -8.60 -7.58 10.72
N MET A 105 -8.94 -8.71 10.11
CA MET A 105 -10.07 -8.83 9.20
C MET A 105 -11.13 -9.75 9.79
N PHE A 106 -12.37 -9.31 9.74
CA PHE A 106 -13.55 -10.06 10.14
C PHE A 106 -14.36 -10.36 8.89
N VAL A 107 -14.60 -11.64 8.63
CA VAL A 107 -15.29 -12.09 7.43
C VAL A 107 -16.66 -12.61 7.81
N GLY A 108 -17.70 -12.00 7.23
CA GLY A 108 -19.09 -12.42 7.35
C GLY A 108 -19.28 -13.87 6.94
N HIS A 109 -20.46 -14.44 7.20
CA HIS A 109 -20.77 -15.76 6.64
C HIS A 109 -20.55 -15.73 5.13
N GLU A 110 -19.69 -16.64 4.64
CA GLU A 110 -19.54 -16.90 3.21
C GLU A 110 -20.94 -17.15 2.65
N MET A 111 -21.38 -16.29 1.74
CA MET A 111 -22.43 -16.71 0.83
C MET A 111 -21.78 -17.84 0.02
N ALA A 112 -22.24 -19.08 0.19
CA ALA A 112 -21.71 -20.21 -0.59
C ALA A 112 -21.59 -19.81 -2.07
N SER A 113 -20.62 -20.33 -2.81
CA SER A 113 -20.28 -19.87 -4.18
C SER A 113 -21.49 -19.56 -5.08
N ASN A 114 -22.54 -20.39 -4.98
CA ASN A 114 -23.78 -20.23 -5.74
C ASN A 114 -24.66 -19.08 -5.24
N THR A 115 -24.77 -18.88 -3.93
CA THR A 115 -25.48 -17.73 -3.34
C THR A 115 -24.71 -16.44 -3.54
N TYR A 116 -23.38 -16.51 -3.54
CA TYR A 116 -22.51 -15.37 -3.82
C TYR A 116 -22.71 -14.82 -5.24
N GLN A 117 -22.66 -15.69 -6.26
CA GLN A 117 -22.85 -15.25 -7.65
C GLN A 117 -24.24 -14.65 -7.86
N CYS A 118 -25.29 -15.28 -7.32
CA CYS A 118 -26.63 -14.72 -7.35
C CYS A 118 -26.70 -13.34 -6.68
N TRP A 119 -26.06 -13.18 -5.52
CA TRP A 119 -26.02 -11.90 -4.82
C TRP A 119 -25.30 -10.83 -5.65
N VAL A 120 -24.15 -11.15 -6.25
CA VAL A 120 -23.38 -10.24 -7.12
C VAL A 120 -24.22 -9.82 -8.33
N ASP A 121 -24.90 -10.77 -8.98
CA ASP A 121 -25.74 -10.48 -10.15
C ASP A 121 -26.92 -9.56 -9.77
N GLU A 122 -27.57 -9.82 -8.64
CA GLU A 122 -28.63 -8.96 -8.09
C GLU A 122 -28.13 -7.55 -7.75
N HIS A 123 -26.89 -7.44 -7.26
CA HIS A 123 -26.30 -6.19 -6.76
C HIS A 123 -25.32 -5.54 -7.75
N LYS A 124 -25.21 -6.03 -8.99
CA LYS A 124 -24.24 -5.54 -9.98
C LYS A 124 -24.26 -4.01 -10.14
N LYS A 125 -25.45 -3.41 -10.20
CA LYS A 125 -25.59 -1.94 -10.30
C LYS A 125 -25.04 -1.20 -9.09
N LEU A 126 -25.21 -1.76 -7.89
CA LEU A 126 -24.62 -1.20 -6.66
C LEU A 126 -23.10 -1.30 -6.72
N LEU A 127 -22.56 -2.46 -7.09
CA LEU A 127 -21.12 -2.69 -7.12
C LEU A 127 -20.41 -1.79 -8.15
N GLU A 128 -21.02 -1.59 -9.32
CA GLU A 128 -20.54 -0.62 -10.31
C GLU A 128 -20.61 0.82 -9.79
N GLU A 129 -21.67 1.19 -9.07
CA GLU A 129 -21.77 2.52 -8.44
C GLU A 129 -20.66 2.72 -7.39
N ILE A 130 -20.36 1.70 -6.58
CA ILE A 130 -19.27 1.72 -5.58
C ILE A 130 -17.92 1.91 -6.28
N LYS A 131 -17.67 1.14 -7.35
CA LYS A 131 -16.44 1.25 -8.16
C LYS A 131 -16.26 2.65 -8.73
N ILE A 132 -17.29 3.20 -9.38
CA ILE A 132 -17.23 4.51 -10.02
C ILE A 132 -17.04 5.64 -9.00
N LYS A 133 -17.73 5.58 -7.85
CA LYS A 133 -17.69 6.66 -6.84
C LYS A 133 -16.47 6.62 -5.93
N PHE A 134 -15.93 5.43 -5.64
CA PHE A 134 -14.91 5.25 -4.61
C PHE A 134 -13.64 4.57 -5.11
N GLY A 135 -13.58 4.14 -6.37
CA GLY A 135 -12.46 3.34 -6.89
C GLY A 135 -12.38 1.94 -6.29
N LEU A 136 -13.40 1.51 -5.54
CA LEU A 136 -13.44 0.21 -4.86
C LEU A 136 -14.11 -0.83 -5.77
N ASP A 137 -13.30 -1.66 -6.42
CA ASP A 137 -13.80 -2.68 -7.36
C ASP A 137 -14.10 -4.01 -6.66
N LEU A 138 -15.23 -4.07 -5.94
CA LEU A 138 -15.70 -5.30 -5.28
C LEU A 138 -16.10 -6.42 -6.26
N LEU A 139 -16.31 -6.11 -7.55
CA LEU A 139 -16.60 -7.13 -8.56
C LEU A 139 -15.36 -7.97 -8.90
N SER A 140 -14.20 -7.33 -8.97
CA SER A 140 -12.92 -8.04 -9.15
C SER A 140 -12.32 -8.56 -7.85
N ARG A 141 -12.86 -8.13 -6.70
CA ARG A 141 -12.42 -8.50 -5.35
C ARG A 141 -13.58 -9.04 -4.50
N PRO A 142 -14.20 -10.15 -4.92
CA PRO A 142 -15.34 -10.75 -4.25
C PRO A 142 -15.09 -11.11 -2.77
N GLU A 143 -13.85 -11.45 -2.44
CA GLU A 143 -13.39 -11.79 -1.09
C GLU A 143 -13.55 -10.67 -0.06
N LEU A 144 -13.78 -9.43 -0.51
CA LEU A 144 -13.97 -8.27 0.37
C LEU A 144 -15.43 -8.01 0.71
N ILE A 145 -16.37 -8.73 0.10
CA ILE A 145 -17.79 -8.56 0.36
C ILE A 145 -18.14 -9.21 1.71
N ASN A 146 -18.98 -8.52 2.48
CA ASN A 146 -19.34 -8.81 3.86
C ASN A 146 -18.13 -8.86 4.80
N THR A 147 -17.18 -7.96 4.63
CA THR A 147 -15.99 -7.89 5.47
C THR A 147 -15.90 -6.59 6.25
N TYR A 148 -15.19 -6.65 7.38
CA TYR A 148 -14.71 -5.48 8.09
C TYR A 148 -13.22 -5.65 8.41
N THR A 149 -12.40 -4.70 7.97
CA THR A 149 -10.94 -4.77 8.19
C THR A 149 -10.45 -3.57 8.99
N TYR A 150 -9.71 -3.84 10.06
CA TYR A 150 -8.96 -2.84 10.80
C TYR A 150 -7.49 -2.87 10.40
N TYR A 151 -6.95 -1.70 10.08
CA TYR A 151 -5.56 -1.48 9.70
C TYR A 151 -4.84 -0.65 10.75
N GLU A 152 -3.66 -1.13 11.15
CA GLU A 152 -2.72 -0.43 12.00
C GLU A 152 -1.37 -0.26 11.28
N PRO A 153 -1.14 0.90 10.65
CA PRO A 153 0.12 1.19 9.96
C PRO A 153 1.29 1.24 10.93
N THR A 154 2.40 0.55 10.60
CA THR A 154 3.63 0.58 11.42
C THR A 154 4.49 1.81 11.15
N ARG A 155 4.35 2.43 9.97
CA ARG A 155 5.07 3.64 9.50
C ARG A 155 6.59 3.64 9.77
N ILE A 156 7.19 2.48 9.48
CA ILE A 156 8.63 2.39 9.27
C ILE A 156 8.92 2.77 7.82
N VAL A 157 9.83 3.73 7.64
CA VAL A 157 10.37 4.11 6.34
C VAL A 157 11.85 3.75 6.32
N VAL A 158 12.24 2.96 5.32
CA VAL A 158 13.64 2.60 5.08
C VAL A 158 14.10 3.28 3.80
N ASN A 159 15.13 4.12 3.91
CA ASN A 159 15.75 4.78 2.78
C ASN A 159 17.08 4.12 2.46
N CYS A 160 17.14 3.45 1.31
CA CYS A 160 18.34 2.78 0.80
C CYS A 160 18.91 3.60 -0.36
N ARG A 161 20.20 3.93 -0.33
CA ARG A 161 20.90 4.55 -1.46
C ARG A 161 22.35 4.11 -1.55
N PHE A 162 22.82 3.83 -2.75
CA PHE A 162 24.26 3.67 -2.98
C PHE A 162 24.99 5.01 -2.82
N ILE A 163 26.11 4.98 -2.11
CA ILE A 163 26.96 6.16 -1.84
C ILE A 163 28.29 6.14 -2.59
N ASP A 164 28.64 5.02 -3.22
CA ASP A 164 29.84 4.83 -4.03
C ASP A 164 29.50 4.74 -5.52
N ARG A 165 28.67 5.67 -6.00
CA ARG A 165 28.29 5.71 -7.41
C ARG A 165 29.54 5.84 -8.29
N PRO A 166 29.65 5.04 -9.36
CA PRO A 166 30.74 5.16 -10.33
C PRO A 166 30.73 6.56 -10.98
N ALA A 167 31.89 7.04 -11.41
CA ALA A 167 31.96 8.20 -12.29
C ALA A 167 31.34 7.85 -13.68
N PRO A 168 30.92 8.83 -14.50
CA PRO A 168 30.23 8.58 -15.78
C PRO A 168 30.96 7.61 -16.74
N ASP A 169 32.29 7.56 -16.69
CA ASP A 169 33.10 6.70 -17.55
C ASP A 169 33.53 5.38 -16.88
N GLU A 170 33.15 5.15 -15.62
CA GLU A 170 33.49 3.93 -14.88
C GLU A 170 32.44 2.83 -15.10
N LYS A 171 32.87 1.68 -15.59
CA LYS A 171 32.00 0.49 -15.75
C LYS A 171 31.70 -0.26 -14.45
N ARG A 172 32.23 0.21 -13.31
CA ARG A 172 32.08 -0.44 -12.00
C ARG A 172 30.66 -0.22 -11.49
N LEU A 173 30.06 -1.25 -10.88
CA LEU A 173 28.77 -1.12 -10.21
C LEU A 173 28.95 -0.68 -8.74
N PRO A 174 27.99 0.07 -8.16
CA PRO A 174 28.08 0.50 -6.77
C PRO A 174 27.89 -0.68 -5.80
N THR A 175 28.62 -0.66 -4.69
CA THR A 175 28.72 -1.76 -3.71
C THR A 175 28.49 -1.29 -2.27
N LYS A 176 28.50 0.02 -2.01
CA LYS A 176 28.33 0.60 -0.68
C LYS A 176 26.94 1.20 -0.55
N LEU A 177 26.09 0.48 0.17
CA LEU A 177 24.71 0.91 0.42
C LEU A 177 24.63 1.62 1.77
N LYS A 178 24.11 2.84 1.75
CA LYS A 178 23.72 3.58 2.94
C LYS A 178 22.24 3.36 3.19
N VAL A 179 21.91 2.90 4.38
CA VAL A 179 20.55 2.58 4.82
C VAL A 179 20.21 3.49 5.99
N LYS A 180 19.04 4.14 5.93
CA LYS A 180 18.49 4.94 7.01
C LYS A 180 17.13 4.43 7.42
N PHE A 181 16.94 4.28 8.71
CA PHE A 181 15.66 3.87 9.29
C PHE A 181 14.97 5.07 9.92
N TYR A 182 13.69 5.23 9.60
CA TYR A 182 12.82 6.24 10.19
C TYR A 182 11.60 5.53 10.78
N ASP A 183 11.50 5.54 12.11
CA ASP A 183 10.30 5.16 12.83
C ASP A 183 9.50 6.43 13.13
N GLU A 184 8.51 6.72 12.28
CA GLU A 184 7.73 7.97 12.32
C GLU A 184 7.00 8.15 13.67
N PHE A 185 6.72 7.07 14.39
CA PHE A 185 5.99 7.09 15.66
C PHE A 185 6.85 6.82 16.90
N TYR A 186 8.15 6.56 16.73
CA TYR A 186 9.05 6.13 17.80
C TYR A 186 8.53 4.92 18.60
N ALA A 187 7.69 4.09 17.98
CA ALA A 187 7.02 2.97 18.64
C ALA A 187 7.87 1.69 18.67
N HIS A 188 8.87 1.60 17.79
CA HIS A 188 9.64 0.39 17.48
C HIS A 188 11.15 0.61 17.66
N THR A 189 11.56 1.56 18.50
CA THR A 189 12.98 1.93 18.73
C THR A 189 13.91 0.77 19.11
N LYS A 190 13.38 -0.35 19.60
CA LYS A 190 14.14 -1.56 19.96
C LYS A 190 14.16 -2.64 18.87
N ALA A 191 13.47 -2.42 17.75
CA ALA A 191 13.36 -3.38 16.68
C ALA A 191 14.73 -3.65 16.02
N SER A 192 14.92 -4.90 15.59
CA SER A 192 16.07 -5.33 14.80
C SER A 192 15.75 -5.27 13.32
N TYR A 193 16.75 -5.07 12.47
CA TYR A 193 16.61 -5.26 11.04
C TYR A 193 17.48 -6.42 10.55
N ILE A 194 17.04 -7.03 9.46
CA ILE A 194 17.83 -7.96 8.65
C ILE A 194 17.79 -7.45 7.22
N LEU A 195 18.97 -7.20 6.66
CA LEU A 195 19.15 -6.73 5.29
C LEU A 195 19.83 -7.83 4.48
N PHE A 196 19.21 -8.18 3.36
CA PHE A 196 19.71 -9.17 2.40
C PHE A 196 20.08 -8.46 1.11
N GLY A 197 21.31 -8.65 0.63
CA GLY A 197 21.68 -8.38 -0.75
C GLY A 197 21.62 -9.67 -1.55
N TYR A 198 20.73 -9.73 -2.54
CA TYR A 198 20.58 -10.87 -3.43
C TYR A 198 21.43 -10.69 -4.69
N PHE A 199 21.95 -11.80 -5.19
CA PHE A 199 22.84 -11.88 -6.34
C PHE A 199 22.43 -13.08 -7.19
N GLU A 200 22.67 -13.01 -8.50
CA GLU A 200 22.50 -14.15 -9.39
C GLU A 200 23.41 -15.32 -8.97
N ASP A 201 22.83 -16.53 -8.85
CA ASP A 201 23.53 -17.81 -8.61
C ASP A 201 24.37 -17.94 -7.32
N ARG A 202 24.11 -17.14 -6.28
CA ARG A 202 24.77 -17.31 -4.97
C ARG A 202 23.89 -16.93 -3.78
N GLU A 203 24.32 -17.37 -2.59
CA GLU A 203 23.65 -17.04 -1.34
C GLU A 203 23.66 -15.52 -1.08
N PRO A 204 22.58 -14.97 -0.49
CA PRO A 204 22.50 -13.55 -0.20
C PRO A 204 23.50 -13.15 0.87
N GLN A 205 24.07 -11.96 0.72
CA GLN A 205 24.88 -11.36 1.78
C GLN A 205 23.94 -10.75 2.82
N VAL A 206 24.12 -11.13 4.09
CA VAL A 206 23.24 -10.73 5.19
C VAL A 206 23.92 -9.72 6.10
N LYS A 207 23.19 -8.67 6.47
CA LYS A 207 23.57 -7.72 7.51
C LYS A 207 22.45 -7.55 8.52
N GLU A 208 22.77 -7.75 9.78
CA GLU A 208 21.85 -7.56 10.90
C GLU A 208 22.27 -6.37 11.75
N GLY A 209 21.31 -5.79 12.46
CA GLY A 209 21.52 -4.69 13.40
C GLY A 209 20.23 -4.21 14.04
N LYS A 210 20.26 -3.02 14.63
CA LYS A 210 19.10 -2.37 15.26
C LYS A 210 18.72 -1.10 14.52
N ILE A 211 17.42 -0.84 14.41
CA ILE A 211 16.96 0.40 13.75
C ILE A 211 17.39 1.65 14.53
N SER A 212 17.67 1.53 15.84
CA SER A 212 18.21 2.59 16.69
C SER A 212 19.58 3.10 16.27
N GLU A 213 20.31 2.36 15.42
CA GLU A 213 21.57 2.83 14.82
C GLU A 213 21.33 4.04 13.89
N GLY A 214 20.10 4.21 13.39
CA GLY A 214 19.65 5.34 12.58
C GLY A 214 20.22 5.33 11.16
N GLU A 215 21.54 5.23 11.02
CA GLU A 215 22.26 5.18 9.75
C GLU A 215 23.28 4.03 9.76
N VAL A 216 23.19 3.16 8.76
CA VAL A 216 24.08 2.01 8.59
C VAL A 216 24.71 2.05 7.20
N ILE A 217 25.98 1.70 7.13
CA ILE A 217 26.70 1.48 5.87
C ILE A 217 26.94 -0.02 5.71
N VAL A 218 26.45 -0.57 4.60
CA VAL A 218 26.66 -1.96 4.19
C VAL A 218 27.61 -1.97 3.00
N ASN A 219 28.69 -2.73 3.12
CA ASN A 219 29.61 -2.98 2.01
C ASN A 219 29.31 -4.37 1.46
N PHE A 220 28.86 -4.43 0.23
CA PHE A 220 28.69 -5.70 -0.48
C PHE A 220 29.96 -6.08 -1.21
N ASP A 221 30.20 -7.39 -1.36
CA ASP A 221 31.35 -7.88 -2.14
C ASP A 221 31.20 -7.55 -3.64
N GLU A 222 29.96 -7.48 -4.13
CA GLU A 222 29.60 -7.01 -5.48
C GLU A 222 28.27 -6.24 -5.43
N SER A 223 27.82 -5.66 -6.54
CA SER A 223 26.55 -4.92 -6.55
C SER A 223 25.37 -5.89 -6.52
N PRO A 224 24.46 -5.81 -5.52
CA PRO A 224 23.31 -6.71 -5.45
C PRO A 224 22.29 -6.38 -6.55
N ASP A 225 21.64 -7.41 -7.07
CA ASP A 225 20.54 -7.28 -8.02
C ASP A 225 19.28 -6.78 -7.32
N GLU A 226 19.02 -7.30 -6.11
CA GLU A 226 17.91 -6.89 -5.26
C GLU A 226 18.36 -6.72 -3.81
N VAL A 227 17.68 -5.84 -3.09
CA VAL A 227 17.82 -5.73 -1.64
C VAL A 227 16.48 -5.97 -0.97
N GLU A 228 16.47 -6.87 0.00
CA GLU A 228 15.36 -7.05 0.94
C GLU A 228 15.75 -6.48 2.31
N VAL A 229 14.85 -5.71 2.90
CA VAL A 229 14.97 -5.23 4.27
C VAL A 229 13.77 -5.68 5.07
N LYS A 230 14.01 -6.47 6.10
CA LYS A 230 13.03 -6.88 7.11
C LYS A 230 13.30 -6.12 8.40
N VAL A 231 12.25 -5.62 9.04
CA VAL A 231 12.32 -5.13 10.43
C VAL A 231 11.45 -6.02 11.30
N ILE A 232 12.03 -6.48 12.40
CA ILE A 232 11.45 -7.43 13.33
C ILE A 232 11.36 -6.76 14.70
N ASP A 233 10.18 -6.76 15.29
CA ASP A 233 9.94 -6.28 16.64
C ASP A 233 9.20 -7.37 17.42
N GLN A 234 9.75 -7.73 18.59
CA GLN A 234 9.20 -8.78 19.45
C GLN A 234 8.94 -10.13 18.74
N GLY A 235 9.75 -10.47 17.74
CA GLY A 235 9.63 -11.71 16.95
C GLY A 235 8.65 -11.63 15.78
N GLU A 236 7.94 -10.52 15.60
CA GLU A 236 7.03 -10.30 14.47
C GLU A 236 7.69 -9.41 13.41
N THR A 237 7.48 -9.72 12.13
CA THR A 237 7.88 -8.83 11.03
C THR A 237 6.93 -7.65 10.98
N ILE A 238 7.46 -6.44 11.14
CA ILE A 238 6.71 -5.18 11.16
C ILE A 238 7.07 -4.23 10.00
N TYR A 239 7.96 -4.70 9.12
CA TYR A 239 8.27 -4.10 7.83
C TYR A 239 8.95 -5.16 6.97
N ASN A 240 8.55 -5.26 5.70
CA ASN A 240 9.29 -6.00 4.70
C ASN A 240 9.19 -5.29 3.34
N SER A 241 10.33 -5.07 2.71
CA SER A 241 10.47 -4.45 1.40
C SER A 241 11.57 -5.18 0.64
N ARG A 242 11.28 -5.58 -0.60
CA ARG A 242 12.23 -6.23 -1.52
C ARG A 242 12.13 -5.54 -2.87
N HIS A 243 13.23 -4.95 -3.33
CA HIS A 243 13.26 -4.20 -4.58
C HIS A 243 14.60 -4.38 -5.31
N GLY A 244 14.53 -4.43 -6.63
CA GLY A 244 15.67 -4.25 -7.51
C GLY A 244 16.07 -2.77 -7.65
N PHE A 245 17.30 -2.52 -8.06
CA PHE A 245 17.78 -1.16 -8.30
C PHE A 245 17.62 -0.74 -9.75
N LEU A 246 17.05 0.46 -9.96
CA LEU A 246 17.11 1.12 -11.25
C LEU A 246 18.55 1.60 -11.49
N ARG A 247 19.26 0.92 -12.40
CA ARG A 247 20.64 1.24 -12.76
C ARG A 247 20.73 2.50 -13.63
N SER A 248 19.87 2.62 -14.62
CA SER A 248 19.79 3.81 -15.50
C SER A 248 18.44 3.86 -16.20
N ILE A 249 17.85 5.04 -16.33
CA ILE A 249 16.69 5.30 -17.18
C ILE A 249 17.18 6.07 -18.40
N LYS A 250 17.20 5.41 -19.55
CA LYS A 250 17.52 6.05 -20.83
C LYS A 250 16.23 6.59 -21.46
N VAL A 251 16.11 7.91 -21.49
CA VAL A 251 15.01 8.60 -22.16
C VAL A 251 15.49 9.03 -23.53
N GLN A 252 14.89 8.46 -24.57
CA GLN A 252 15.07 8.87 -25.95
C GLN A 252 13.75 9.45 -26.46
N GLY A 253 13.77 10.69 -26.92
CA GLY A 253 12.59 11.38 -27.40
C GLY A 253 12.90 12.18 -28.66
N LYS A 254 11.90 12.35 -29.52
CA LYS A 254 11.92 13.35 -30.58
C LYS A 254 11.06 14.52 -30.15
N VAL A 255 11.68 15.66 -29.91
CA VAL A 255 10.97 16.91 -29.64
C VAL A 255 10.56 17.49 -30.99
N ILE A 256 9.28 17.39 -31.32
CA ILE A 256 8.73 17.92 -32.57
C ILE A 256 8.54 19.43 -32.37
N GLY A 257 9.31 20.21 -33.13
CA GLY A 257 9.18 21.66 -33.23
C GLY A 257 8.25 22.08 -34.36
N ASP A 258 8.42 23.32 -34.83
CA ASP A 258 7.52 23.92 -35.81
C ASP A 258 7.42 23.10 -37.12
N THR A 259 6.21 23.01 -37.65
CA THR A 259 5.91 22.40 -38.95
C THR A 259 5.92 23.44 -40.06
N VAL A 260 6.68 23.17 -41.12
CA VAL A 260 6.63 23.92 -42.38
C VAL A 260 5.74 23.16 -43.37
N THR A 261 4.82 23.85 -44.04
CA THR A 261 4.02 23.27 -45.13
C THR A 261 4.75 23.50 -46.44
N LEU A 262 5.08 22.42 -47.16
CA LEU A 262 5.74 22.45 -48.47
C LEU A 262 4.73 22.80 -49.57
N GLU A 263 5.23 23.22 -50.73
CA GLU A 263 4.41 23.66 -51.88
C GLU A 263 3.44 22.58 -52.40
N ASN A 264 3.75 21.29 -52.17
CA ASN A 264 2.87 20.16 -52.50
C ASN A 264 1.77 19.88 -51.44
N GLY A 265 1.63 20.76 -50.44
CA GLY A 265 0.65 20.64 -49.35
C GLY A 265 1.06 19.71 -48.20
N SER A 266 2.23 19.05 -48.27
CA SER A 266 2.72 18.20 -47.20
C SER A 266 3.32 19.02 -46.05
N LYS A 267 3.07 18.61 -44.79
CA LYS A 267 3.64 19.27 -43.61
C LYS A 267 4.86 18.49 -43.14
N VAL A 268 6.01 19.17 -43.03
CA VAL A 268 7.25 18.61 -42.49
C VAL A 268 7.58 19.32 -41.18
N ALA A 269 7.66 18.54 -40.10
CA ALA A 269 8.07 19.05 -38.79
C ALA A 269 9.59 19.02 -38.66
N LYS A 270 10.19 20.11 -38.15
CA LYS A 270 11.54 20.02 -37.59
C LYS A 270 11.43 19.23 -36.29
N TYR A 271 12.39 18.33 -36.04
CA TYR A 271 12.51 17.71 -34.73
C TYR A 271 13.96 17.76 -34.25
N SER A 272 14.14 17.81 -32.94
CA SER A 272 15.41 17.54 -32.28
C SER A 272 15.32 16.23 -31.50
N GLU A 273 16.42 15.51 -31.44
CA GLU A 273 16.51 14.31 -30.63
C GLU A 273 16.96 14.71 -29.21
N LEU A 274 16.18 14.30 -28.22
CA LEU A 274 16.50 14.42 -26.82
C LEU A 274 16.92 13.05 -26.32
N ASN A 275 18.21 12.92 -25.99
CA ASN A 275 18.77 11.74 -25.34
C ASN A 275 19.20 12.15 -23.94
N VAL A 276 18.48 11.68 -22.93
CA VAL A 276 18.79 11.94 -21.51
C VAL A 276 18.99 10.60 -20.82
N ASN A 277 20.12 10.43 -20.15
CA ASN A 277 20.31 9.33 -19.21
C ASN A 277 20.08 9.85 -17.79
N VAL A 278 19.10 9.29 -17.08
CA VAL A 278 18.83 9.58 -15.67
C VAL A 278 19.29 8.36 -14.87
N GLY A 279 20.42 8.48 -14.18
CA GLY A 279 20.96 7.41 -13.33
C GLY A 279 22.46 7.18 -13.39
N GLU A 280 23.19 7.86 -14.28
CA GLU A 280 24.64 8.05 -14.15
C GLU A 280 24.96 9.00 -12.99
#